data_AF-T1C0K8-F1
#
_entry.id   AF-T1C0K8-F1
#
_cell.length_a   1.000
_cell.length_b   1.000
_cell.length_c   1.000
_cell.angle_alpha   90.00
_cell.angle_beta   90.00
_cell.angle_gamma   90.00
#
_symmetry.space_group_name_H-M   'P 1'
#
loop_
_entity.id
_entity.type
_entity.pdbx_description
1 polymer ?
#
loop_
_entity_poly.entity_id
_entity_poly.type
_entity_poly.pdbx_seq_one_letter_code
_entity_poly.pdbx_strand_id
1 'polypeptide(L)'
;GCMARVSRILGEAAEPAQLIVVSALQGVTNALVALTDSVDDPGTALAALLQRHLALAAAIGDAELHAWLELDFGACATQLALARAAGWSAATRAQIHGRGELWSARCLQSRLRHDGRDCALLDARAVLTVRQHDLGAQVDWPRSQAVWAAVARATRTRCMSWSPASSLAM
;
A
#
# COMPACT_ATOMS: atom_id res chain seq x y z
N GLY A 1 14.21 -2.13 -12.06
CA GLY A 1 13.94 -1.32 -10.86
C GLY A 1 13.76 -2.22 -9.63
N CYS A 2 13.64 -1.62 -8.43
CA CYS A 2 13.49 -2.37 -7.16
C CYS A 2 12.30 -3.34 -7.16
N MET A 3 11.12 -2.92 -7.65
CA MET A 3 9.93 -3.77 -7.71
C MET A 3 10.10 -5.00 -8.61
N ALA A 4 10.83 -4.87 -9.72
CA ALA A 4 11.16 -6.00 -10.60
C ALA A 4 12.01 -7.05 -9.88
N ARG A 5 13.00 -6.60 -9.09
CA ARG A 5 13.84 -7.48 -8.29
C ARG A 5 13.01 -8.22 -7.23
N VAL A 6 12.10 -7.52 -6.55
CA VAL A 6 11.20 -8.13 -5.56
C VAL A 6 10.29 -9.17 -6.20
N SER A 7 9.67 -8.86 -7.34
CA SER A 7 8.83 -9.81 -8.08
C SER A 7 9.59 -11.09 -8.47
N ARG A 8 10.85 -10.96 -8.92
CA ARG A 8 11.71 -12.12 -9.21
C ARG A 8 11.95 -12.98 -7.97
N ILE A 9 12.33 -12.38 -6.84
CA ILE A 9 12.58 -13.12 -5.58
C ILE A 9 11.33 -13.88 -5.15
N LEU A 10 10.16 -13.23 -5.19
CA LEU A 10 8.88 -13.87 -4.86
C LEU A 10 8.50 -14.99 -5.83
N GLY A 11 9.02 -14.93 -7.06
CA GLY A 11 8.83 -15.96 -8.07
C GLY A 11 9.68 -17.21 -7.91
N GLU A 12 10.78 -17.11 -7.18
CA GLU A 12 11.69 -18.22 -6.91
C GLU A 12 11.27 -19.02 -5.66
N ALA A 13 10.35 -18.48 -4.85
CA ALA A 13 9.83 -19.16 -3.67
C ALA A 13 8.94 -20.35 -4.06
N ALA A 14 9.10 -21.48 -3.37
CA ALA A 14 8.36 -22.71 -3.63
C ALA A 14 6.92 -22.71 -3.06
N GLU A 15 6.58 -21.69 -2.26
CA GLU A 15 5.36 -21.69 -1.48
C GLU A 15 4.12 -21.47 -2.35
N PRO A 16 3.06 -22.29 -2.19
CA PRO A 16 1.86 -22.21 -3.03
C PRO A 16 1.05 -20.92 -2.79
N ALA A 17 1.27 -20.24 -1.66
CA ALA A 17 0.70 -18.94 -1.36
C ALA A 17 1.66 -18.15 -0.46
N GLN A 18 1.78 -16.84 -0.71
CA GLN A 18 2.67 -15.95 0.04
C GLN A 18 1.89 -14.75 0.59
N LEU A 19 2.14 -14.40 1.85
CA LEU A 19 1.71 -13.13 2.43
C LEU A 19 2.90 -12.17 2.40
N ILE A 20 2.75 -11.06 1.71
CA ILE A 20 3.82 -10.07 1.52
C ILE A 20 3.48 -8.83 2.32
N VAL A 21 4.38 -8.45 3.23
CA VAL A 21 4.32 -7.19 3.96
C VAL A 21 5.38 -6.26 3.38
N VAL A 22 4.98 -5.03 3.04
CA VAL A 22 5.88 -4.02 2.49
C VAL A 22 5.93 -2.79 3.37
N SER A 23 7.12 -2.24 3.53
CA SER A 23 7.29 -0.87 4.02
C SER A 23 7.11 0.13 2.88
N ALA A 24 7.04 1.42 3.24
CA ALA A 24 7.16 2.48 2.25
C ALA A 24 8.50 2.39 1.48
N LEU A 25 8.50 2.85 0.23
CA LEU A 25 9.72 3.02 -0.56
C LEU A 25 10.75 3.86 0.21
N GLN A 26 12.03 3.57 -0.04
CA GLN A 26 13.13 4.22 0.68
C GLN A 26 13.00 5.75 0.68
N GLY A 27 13.07 6.33 1.88
CA GLY A 27 12.98 7.77 2.12
C GLY A 27 11.57 8.37 2.07
N VAL A 28 10.53 7.61 1.68
CA VAL A 28 9.16 8.13 1.62
C VAL A 28 8.61 8.44 3.00
N THR A 29 8.77 7.56 3.99
CA THR A 29 8.32 7.82 5.37
C THR A 29 8.98 9.07 5.95
N ASN A 30 10.30 9.22 5.80
CA ASN A 30 11.02 10.42 6.26
C ASN A 30 10.49 11.69 5.60
N ALA A 31 10.22 11.64 4.29
CA ALA A 31 9.64 12.77 3.57
C ALA A 31 8.22 13.09 4.09
N LEU A 32 7.37 12.08 4.31
CA LEU A 32 6.02 12.25 4.85
C LEU A 32 6.03 12.81 6.28
N VAL A 33 6.99 12.40 7.12
CA VAL A 33 7.21 12.98 8.46
C VAL A 33 7.56 14.46 8.34
N ALA A 34 8.53 14.80 7.50
CA ALA A 34 8.92 16.19 7.26
C ALA A 34 7.76 17.06 6.73
N LEU A 35 6.89 16.49 5.88
CA LEU A 35 5.68 17.17 5.40
C LEU A 35 4.71 17.56 6.53
N THR A 36 4.71 16.82 7.64
CA THR A 36 3.84 17.09 8.80
C THR A 36 4.50 17.95 9.89
N ASP A 37 5.82 18.09 9.88
CA ASP A 37 6.56 18.80 10.92
C ASP A 37 6.82 20.26 10.53
N SER A 38 7.68 20.48 9.52
CA SER A 38 8.25 21.82 9.32
C SER A 38 8.77 22.09 7.91
N VAL A 39 8.33 21.34 6.89
CA VAL A 39 8.74 21.66 5.50
C VAL A 39 8.17 23.03 5.07
N ASP A 40 9.03 23.87 4.51
CA ASP A 40 8.67 25.19 4.01
C ASP A 40 7.77 25.11 2.77
N ASP A 41 8.09 24.21 1.83
CA ASP A 41 7.30 23.95 0.62
C ASP A 41 6.80 22.49 0.57
N PRO A 42 5.68 22.18 1.24
CA PRO A 42 5.10 20.84 1.23
C PRO A 42 4.59 20.43 -0.16
N GLY A 43 4.20 21.38 -1.00
CA GLY A 43 3.65 21.11 -2.33
C GLY A 43 4.71 20.52 -3.24
N THR A 44 5.86 21.18 -3.33
CA THR A 44 7.01 20.69 -4.11
C THR A 44 7.53 19.35 -3.59
N ALA A 45 7.64 19.19 -2.26
CA ALA A 45 8.09 17.94 -1.66
C ALA A 45 7.13 16.78 -1.96
N LEU A 46 5.80 17.00 -1.90
CA LEU A 46 4.81 15.99 -2.24
C LEU A 46 4.79 15.68 -3.74
N ALA A 47 4.94 16.68 -4.61
CA ALA A 47 5.02 16.49 -6.06
C ALA A 47 6.25 15.65 -6.44
N ALA A 48 7.40 15.86 -5.79
CA ALA A 48 8.59 15.05 -6.01
C ALA A 48 8.36 13.57 -5.62
N LEU A 49 7.60 13.32 -4.54
CA LEU A 49 7.19 11.96 -4.19
C LEU A 49 6.25 11.37 -5.25
N LEU A 50 5.26 12.13 -5.73
CA LEU A 50 4.34 11.68 -6.78
C LEU A 50 5.12 11.26 -8.04
N GLN A 51 6.03 12.11 -8.54
CA GLN A 51 6.81 11.81 -9.75
C GLN A 51 7.64 10.52 -9.61
N ARG A 52 8.21 10.27 -8.43
CA ARG A 52 8.93 9.00 -8.16
C ARG A 52 8.02 7.78 -8.27
N HIS A 53 6.75 7.87 -7.84
CA HIS A 53 5.80 6.76 -7.93
C HIS A 53 5.22 6.62 -9.34
N LEU A 54 4.94 7.73 -10.03
CA LEU A 54 4.49 7.71 -11.43
C LEU A 54 5.53 7.09 -12.35
N ALA A 55 6.83 7.31 -12.09
CA ALA A 55 7.90 6.64 -12.81
C ALA A 55 7.83 5.10 -12.68
N LEU A 56 7.36 4.57 -11.54
CA LEU A 56 7.13 3.13 -11.38
C LEU A 56 5.94 2.65 -12.19
N ALA A 57 4.83 3.39 -12.16
CA ALA A 57 3.64 3.07 -12.96
C ALA A 57 3.96 3.10 -14.46
N ALA A 58 4.69 4.13 -14.92
CA ALA A 58 5.13 4.26 -16.30
C ALA A 58 6.04 3.11 -16.74
N ALA A 59 6.98 2.67 -15.89
CA ALA A 59 7.85 1.53 -16.17
C ALA A 59 7.09 0.19 -16.29
N ILE A 60 5.88 0.10 -15.74
CA ILE A 60 4.98 -1.06 -15.86
C ILE A 60 4.01 -0.88 -17.04
N GLY A 61 3.73 0.35 -17.45
CA GLY A 61 2.68 0.69 -18.41
C GLY A 61 1.26 0.60 -17.82
N ASP A 62 1.13 0.78 -16.50
CA ASP A 62 -0.14 0.65 -15.79
C ASP A 62 -0.84 2.01 -15.63
N ALA A 63 -1.82 2.27 -16.49
CA ALA A 63 -2.63 3.50 -16.48
C ALA A 63 -3.58 3.59 -15.28
N GLU A 64 -4.05 2.45 -14.75
CA GLU A 64 -4.94 2.42 -13.57
C GLU A 64 -4.16 2.83 -12.32
N LEU A 65 -2.96 2.25 -12.14
CA LEU A 65 -2.06 2.66 -11.06
C LEU A 65 -1.69 4.14 -11.16
N HIS A 66 -1.39 4.62 -12.36
CA HIS A 66 -1.08 6.03 -12.59
C HIS A 66 -2.22 6.94 -12.12
N ALA A 67 -3.45 6.69 -12.58
CA ALA A 67 -4.62 7.49 -12.19
C ALA A 67 -4.92 7.40 -10.68
N TRP A 68 -4.74 6.21 -10.09
CA TRP A 68 -4.91 6.02 -8.65
C TRP A 68 -3.89 6.81 -7.82
N LEU A 69 -2.63 6.86 -8.27
CA LEU A 69 -1.57 7.63 -7.60
C LEU A 69 -1.88 9.12 -7.64
N GLU A 70 -2.24 9.68 -8.81
CA GLU A 70 -2.64 11.09 -8.93
C GLU A 70 -3.78 11.45 -7.97
N LEU A 71 -4.82 10.60 -7.94
CA LEU A 71 -5.97 10.81 -7.06
C LEU A 71 -5.58 10.77 -5.57
N ASP A 72 -4.81 9.76 -5.14
CA ASP A 72 -4.47 9.59 -3.73
C ASP A 72 -3.46 10.64 -3.25
N PHE A 73 -2.51 11.06 -4.10
CA PHE A 73 -1.62 12.18 -3.82
C PHE A 73 -2.38 13.51 -3.74
N GLY A 74 -3.37 13.74 -4.60
CA GLY A 74 -4.27 14.90 -4.49
C GLY A 74 -5.08 14.92 -3.19
N ALA A 75 -5.58 13.76 -2.75
CA ALA A 75 -6.22 13.61 -1.45
C ALA A 75 -5.26 13.88 -0.28
N CYS A 76 -4.01 13.40 -0.40
CA CYS A 76 -2.95 13.69 0.57
C CYS A 76 -2.66 15.19 0.67
N ALA A 77 -2.53 15.89 -0.47
CA ALA A 77 -2.32 17.34 -0.52
C ALA A 77 -3.45 18.10 0.18
N THR A 78 -4.70 17.73 -0.09
CA THR A 78 -5.88 18.31 0.56
C THR A 78 -5.84 18.09 2.08
N GLN A 79 -5.52 16.88 2.52
CA GLN A 79 -5.41 16.56 3.95
C GLN A 79 -4.28 17.32 4.64
N LEU A 80 -3.12 17.48 3.99
CA LEU A 80 -2.00 18.29 4.48
C LEU A 80 -2.40 19.75 4.65
N ALA A 81 -3.12 20.33 3.69
CA ALA A 81 -3.57 21.71 3.74
C ALA A 81 -4.59 21.95 4.88
N LEU A 82 -5.57 21.05 5.01
CA LEU A 82 -6.55 21.11 6.09
C LEU A 82 -5.89 20.99 7.47
N ALA A 83 -4.96 20.05 7.63
CA ALA A 83 -4.25 19.85 8.90
C ALA A 83 -3.36 21.06 9.27
N ARG A 84 -2.75 21.72 8.28
CA ARG A 84 -1.99 22.97 8.50
C ARG A 84 -2.89 24.11 8.98
N ALA A 85 -4.10 24.22 8.43
CA ALA A 85 -5.04 25.27 8.81
C ALA A 85 -5.73 25.00 10.16
N ALA A 86 -6.11 23.75 10.42
CA ALA A 86 -6.92 23.37 11.59
C ALA A 86 -6.09 22.85 12.78
N GLY A 87 -4.80 22.58 12.59
CA GLY A 87 -3.92 21.96 13.57
C GLY A 87 -3.76 20.45 13.39
N TRP A 88 -2.67 19.93 13.96
CA TRP A 88 -2.28 18.53 13.81
C TRP A 88 -2.78 17.66 14.94
N SER A 89 -3.50 16.58 14.61
CA SER A 89 -3.73 15.48 15.53
C SER A 89 -2.74 14.33 15.29
N ALA A 90 -2.47 13.53 16.32
CA ALA A 90 -1.66 12.30 16.19
C ALA A 90 -2.27 11.33 15.14
N ALA A 91 -3.60 11.24 15.09
CA ALA A 91 -4.30 10.41 14.11
C ALA A 91 -4.09 10.92 12.67
N THR A 92 -4.18 12.22 12.44
CA THR A 92 -3.94 12.83 11.12
C THR A 92 -2.51 12.61 10.66
N ARG A 93 -1.52 12.77 11.56
CA ARG A 93 -0.11 12.49 11.26
C ARG A 93 0.10 11.03 10.87
N ALA A 94 -0.43 10.10 11.68
CA ALA A 94 -0.34 8.67 11.41
C ALA A 94 -1.00 8.28 10.07
N GLN A 95 -2.13 8.89 9.73
CA GLN A 95 -2.79 8.67 8.43
C GLN A 95 -1.93 9.12 7.26
N ILE A 96 -1.27 10.29 7.36
CA ILE A 96 -0.39 10.80 6.30
C ILE A 96 0.86 9.95 6.16
N HIS A 97 1.50 9.59 7.28
CA HIS A 97 2.71 8.74 7.27
C HIS A 97 2.42 7.37 6.67
N GLY A 98 1.28 6.76 7.04
CA GLY A 98 0.86 5.45 6.55
C GLY A 98 0.51 5.36 5.06
N ARG A 99 0.44 6.49 4.35
CA ARG A 99 0.23 6.48 2.88
C ARG A 99 1.43 5.90 2.14
N GLY A 100 2.64 6.02 2.69
CA GLY A 100 3.86 5.49 2.07
C GLY A 100 3.80 3.99 1.83
N GLU A 101 3.30 3.22 2.81
CA GLU A 101 3.08 1.78 2.69
C GLU A 101 1.98 1.47 1.66
N LEU A 102 0.90 2.24 1.64
CA LEU A 102 -0.21 2.04 0.70
C LEU A 102 0.25 2.23 -0.76
N TRP A 103 0.99 3.30 -1.04
CA TRP A 103 1.56 3.56 -2.37
C TRP A 103 2.50 2.43 -2.80
N SER A 104 3.37 1.99 -1.88
CA SER A 104 4.34 0.94 -2.15
C SER A 104 3.67 -0.42 -2.42
N ALA A 105 2.63 -0.75 -1.64
CA ALA A 105 1.84 -1.95 -1.81
C ALA A 105 1.11 -1.96 -3.16
N ARG A 106 0.52 -0.82 -3.57
CA ARG A 106 -0.13 -0.66 -4.87
C ARG A 106 0.85 -0.81 -6.04
N CYS A 107 2.02 -0.17 -5.95
CA CYS A 107 3.06 -0.33 -6.96
C CYS A 107 3.55 -1.79 -7.07
N LEU A 108 3.74 -2.49 -5.94
CA LEU A 108 4.14 -3.89 -5.96
C LEU A 108 3.03 -4.80 -6.52
N GLN A 109 1.77 -4.59 -6.14
CA GLN A 109 0.64 -5.35 -6.70
C GLN A 109 0.58 -5.21 -8.22
N SER A 110 0.62 -3.97 -8.73
CA SER A 110 0.64 -3.69 -10.16
C SER A 110 1.79 -4.44 -10.85
N ARG A 111 3.00 -4.38 -10.25
CA ARG A 111 4.15 -5.10 -10.78
C ARG A 111 3.94 -6.63 -10.82
N LEU A 112 3.43 -7.22 -9.75
CA LEU A 112 3.19 -8.66 -9.67
C LEU A 112 2.15 -9.11 -10.70
N ARG A 113 1.08 -8.32 -10.87
CA ARG A 113 0.04 -8.58 -11.89
C ARG A 113 0.57 -8.45 -13.31
N HIS A 114 1.39 -7.43 -13.57
CA HIS A 114 2.08 -7.29 -14.85
C HIS A 114 2.97 -8.49 -15.18
N ASP A 115 3.64 -9.05 -14.18
CA ASP A 115 4.44 -10.28 -14.30
C ASP A 115 3.55 -11.56 -14.30
N GLY A 116 2.23 -11.45 -14.47
CA GLY A 116 1.30 -12.57 -14.62
C GLY A 116 0.86 -13.26 -13.31
N ARG A 117 1.10 -12.65 -12.15
CA ARG A 117 0.79 -13.26 -10.84
C ARG A 117 -0.57 -12.82 -10.32
N ASP A 118 -1.31 -13.75 -9.72
CA ASP A 118 -2.48 -13.42 -8.92
C ASP A 118 -2.04 -12.72 -7.62
N CYS A 119 -2.50 -11.49 -7.43
CA CYS A 119 -2.14 -10.68 -6.28
C CYS A 119 -3.32 -9.80 -5.85
N ALA A 120 -3.77 -10.02 -4.62
CA ALA A 120 -4.75 -9.18 -3.93
C ALA A 120 -4.05 -8.28 -2.91
N LEU A 121 -4.59 -7.06 -2.73
CA LEU A 121 -4.17 -6.17 -1.66
C LEU A 121 -5.02 -6.41 -0.42
N LEU A 122 -4.36 -6.33 0.72
CA LEU A 122 -4.99 -6.41 2.03
C LEU A 122 -4.52 -5.23 2.87
N ASP A 123 -5.46 -4.38 3.27
CA ASP A 123 -5.16 -3.32 4.22
C ASP A 123 -4.94 -3.93 5.60
N ALA A 124 -3.73 -3.76 6.15
CA ALA A 124 -3.40 -4.25 7.48
C ALA A 124 -4.34 -3.68 8.56
N ARG A 125 -4.88 -2.47 8.38
CA ARG A 125 -5.85 -1.84 9.31
C ARG A 125 -7.20 -2.55 9.32
N ALA A 126 -7.53 -3.29 8.26
CA ALA A 126 -8.73 -4.10 8.20
C ALA A 126 -8.57 -5.44 8.94
N VAL A 127 -7.35 -5.80 9.37
CA VAL A 127 -7.05 -7.09 10.01
C VAL A 127 -6.45 -6.92 11.40
N LEU A 128 -5.43 -6.08 11.54
CA LEU A 128 -4.74 -5.83 12.79
C LEU A 128 -5.55 -4.86 13.64
N THR A 129 -6.09 -5.36 14.75
CA THR A 129 -6.67 -4.50 15.77
C THR A 129 -5.58 -4.06 16.73
N VAL A 130 -5.29 -2.76 16.73
CA VAL A 130 -4.30 -2.14 17.61
C VAL A 130 -5.01 -1.31 18.67
N ARG A 131 -4.61 -1.49 19.93
CA ARG A 131 -5.06 -0.66 21.06
C ARG A 131 -3.91 0.21 21.52
N GLN A 132 -4.22 1.48 21.75
CA GLN A 132 -3.31 2.40 22.43
C GLN A 132 -3.39 2.16 23.93
N HIS A 133 -2.24 2.06 24.58
CA HIS A 133 -2.09 1.94 26.03
C HIS A 133 -0.88 2.77 26.47
N ASP A 134 -0.69 2.90 27.78
CA ASP A 134 0.33 3.79 28.35
C ASP A 134 1.77 3.45 27.88
N LEU A 135 2.03 2.17 27.56
CA LEU A 135 3.32 1.69 27.03
C LEU A 135 3.42 1.68 25.49
N GLY A 136 2.51 2.33 24.76
CA GLY A 136 2.51 2.41 23.30
C GLY A 136 1.35 1.69 22.62
N ALA A 137 1.62 1.06 21.46
CA ALA A 137 0.63 0.34 20.68
C ALA A 137 0.78 -1.19 20.85
N GLN A 138 -0.30 -1.89 21.21
CA GLN A 138 -0.34 -3.36 21.33
C GLN A 138 -1.37 -3.90 20.37
N VAL A 139 -1.01 -5.02 19.77
CA VAL A 139 -1.90 -5.80 18.92
C VAL A 139 -2.82 -6.64 19.81
N ASP A 140 -4.12 -6.52 19.57
CA ASP A 140 -5.11 -7.47 20.05
C ASP A 140 -5.03 -8.72 19.16
N TRP A 141 -4.13 -9.65 19.53
CA TRP A 141 -3.87 -10.85 18.75
C TRP A 141 -5.10 -11.74 18.57
N PRO A 142 -5.91 -12.05 19.61
CA PRO A 142 -7.10 -12.87 19.44
C PRO A 142 -8.07 -12.27 18.41
N ARG A 143 -8.34 -10.96 18.49
CA ARG A 143 -9.22 -10.30 17.52
C ARG A 143 -8.62 -10.27 16.12
N SER A 144 -7.33 -9.96 16.00
CA SER A 144 -6.65 -9.90 14.71
C SER A 144 -6.62 -11.25 14.00
N GLN A 145 -6.41 -12.34 14.75
CA GLN A 145 -6.46 -13.71 14.23
C GLN A 145 -7.88 -14.10 13.78
N ALA A 146 -8.92 -13.71 14.54
CA ALA A 146 -10.30 -13.98 14.16
C ALA A 146 -10.68 -13.28 12.84
N VAL A 147 -10.28 -12.02 12.68
CA VAL A 147 -10.51 -11.26 11.44
C VAL A 147 -9.71 -11.83 10.28
N TRP A 148 -8.43 -12.15 10.48
CA TRP A 148 -7.61 -12.81 9.46
C TRP A 148 -8.22 -14.12 8.98
N ALA A 149 -8.69 -14.98 9.89
CA ALA A 149 -9.31 -16.25 9.54
C ALA A 149 -10.55 -16.07 8.65
N ALA A 150 -11.35 -15.01 8.88
CA ALA A 150 -12.49 -14.69 8.02
C ALA A 150 -12.05 -14.23 6.63
N VAL A 151 -11.06 -13.33 6.54
CA VAL A 151 -10.52 -12.84 5.27
C VAL A 151 -9.87 -13.96 4.47
N ALA A 152 -9.03 -14.79 5.11
CA ALA A 152 -8.32 -15.88 4.45
C ALA A 152 -9.28 -16.93 3.86
N ARG A 153 -10.40 -17.21 4.54
CA ARG A 153 -11.46 -18.06 3.98
C ARG A 153 -12.10 -17.44 2.75
N ALA A 154 -12.47 -16.15 2.80
CA ALA A 154 -13.11 -15.47 1.68
C ALA A 154 -12.22 -15.39 0.43
N THR A 155 -10.92 -15.12 0.61
CA THR A 155 -9.96 -15.05 -0.50
C THR A 155 -9.69 -16.43 -1.10
N ARG A 156 -9.60 -17.49 -0.29
CA ARG A 156 -9.39 -18.87 -0.78
C ARG A 156 -10.58 -19.37 -1.61
N THR A 157 -11.81 -19.04 -1.21
CA THR A 157 -13.01 -19.36 -2.00
C THR A 157 -13.00 -18.66 -3.36
N ARG A 158 -12.52 -17.42 -3.45
CA ARG A 158 -12.37 -16.69 -4.73
C ARG A 158 -11.33 -17.35 -5.65
N CYS A 159 -10.15 -17.73 -5.13
CA CYS A 159 -9.15 -18.45 -5.93
C CYS A 159 -9.64 -19.84 -6.38
N MET A 160 -10.39 -20.57 -5.56
CA MET A 160 -10.96 -21.87 -5.93
C MET A 160 -12.09 -21.78 -6.98
N SER A 161 -12.80 -20.65 -7.04
CA SER A 161 -13.82 -20.41 -8.08
C SER A 161 -13.25 -19.96 -9.43
N TRP A 162 -11.96 -19.62 -9.49
CA TRP A 162 -11.25 -19.31 -10.73
C TRP A 162 -10.70 -20.61 -11.34
N SER A 163 -11.47 -21.21 -12.26
CA SER A 163 -10.98 -22.29 -13.12
C SER A 163 -10.30 -21.69 -14.36
N PRO A 164 -9.11 -22.17 -14.80
CA PRO A 164 -8.47 -21.71 -16.03
C PRO A 164 -9.22 -22.13 -17.32
N ALA A 165 -10.39 -22.77 -17.20
CA ALA A 165 -11.19 -23.23 -18.33
C ALA A 165 -12.13 -22.11 -18.84
N SER A 166 -11.56 -21.07 -19.45
CA SER A 166 -12.29 -20.13 -20.32
C SER A 166 -11.35 -19.51 -21.37
N SER A 167 -10.55 -20.34 -22.04
CA SER A 167 -10.01 -20.04 -23.36
C SER A 167 -10.03 -21.30 -24.19
N LEU A 168 -11.23 -21.64 -24.66
CA LEU A 168 -11.46 -22.46 -25.84
C LEU A 168 -12.84 -22.06 -26.38
N ALA A 169 -12.90 -21.81 -27.69
CA ALA A 169 -13.98 -21.24 -28.51
C ALA A 169 -14.02 -19.70 -28.49
N MET A 170 -13.87 -18.98 -29.60
CA MET A 170 -13.77 -19.33 -31.02
C MET A 170 -13.09 -18.18 -31.76
#